data_AF-A0A3C0QNB2-F1
#
_entry.id   AF-A0A3C0QNB2-F1
#
_cell.length_a   1.000
_cell.length_b   1.000
_cell.length_c   1.000
_cell.angle_alpha   90.00
_cell.angle_beta   90.00
_cell.angle_gamma   90.00
#
_symmetry.space_group_name_H-M   'P 1'
#
loop_
_entity.id
_entity.type
_entity.pdbx_description
1 polymer ?
#
loop_
_entity_poly.entity_id
_entity_poly.type
_entity_poly.pdbx_seq_one_letter_code
_entity_poly.pdbx_strand_id
1 'polypeptide(L)'
;MNWKRYEQQKKDRYDRFVHTLNECGKFLLLETDETIAYHIFEEFDIDARCNLCDENLSIFLEEYWIDEKIQRDAVRLRELFCTMERGHPELWNVNAVQTAPEWLEILQLSDEIKSKLFT
;
A
#
# COMPACT_ATOMS: atom_id res chain seq x y z
N MET A 1 -15.09 29.14 7.28
CA MET A 1 -14.30 28.91 6.05
C MET A 1 -13.20 27.87 6.28
N ASN A 2 -13.54 26.71 6.87
CA ASN A 2 -12.56 25.69 7.30
C ASN A 2 -12.93 24.27 6.82
N TRP A 3 -14.23 23.98 6.67
CA TRP A 3 -14.73 22.66 6.26
C TRP A 3 -14.29 22.25 4.84
N LYS A 4 -14.33 23.15 3.84
CA LYS A 4 -13.87 22.82 2.47
C LYS A 4 -12.40 22.40 2.41
N ARG A 5 -11.55 23.00 3.25
CA ARG A 5 -10.12 22.66 3.33
C ARG A 5 -9.91 21.32 4.03
N TYR A 6 -10.75 20.99 5.01
CA TYR A 6 -10.72 19.69 5.68
C TYR A 6 -11.17 18.56 4.74
N GLU A 7 -12.27 18.78 4.01
CA GLU A 7 -12.74 17.85 2.97
C GLU A 7 -11.68 17.58 1.90
N GLN A 8 -10.99 18.62 1.43
CA GLN A 8 -9.91 18.44 0.47
C GLN A 8 -8.76 17.61 1.03
N GLN A 9 -8.35 17.85 2.28
CA GLN A 9 -7.28 17.07 2.92
C GLN A 9 -7.62 15.59 3.04
N LYS A 10 -8.88 15.24 3.32
CA LYS A 10 -9.31 13.83 3.35
C LYS A 10 -9.15 13.20 1.96
N LYS A 11 -9.60 13.89 0.91
CA LYS A 11 -9.45 13.41 -0.47
C LYS A 11 -7.98 13.24 -0.86
N ASP A 12 -7.13 14.21 -0.55
CA ASP A 12 -5.70 14.11 -0.83
C ASP A 12 -5.05 12.92 -0.09
N ARG A 13 -5.51 12.60 1.13
CA ARG A 13 -5.06 11.41 1.87
C ARG A 13 -5.54 10.13 1.19
N TYR A 14 -6.77 10.09 0.69
CA TYR A 14 -7.31 8.95 -0.02
C TYR A 14 -6.61 8.72 -1.37
N ASP A 15 -6.32 9.79 -2.12
CA ASP A 15 -5.59 9.72 -3.37
C ASP A 15 -4.17 9.15 -3.14
N ARG A 16 -3.49 9.57 -2.07
CA ARG A 16 -2.22 8.97 -1.66
C ARG A 16 -2.36 7.50 -1.26
N PHE A 17 -3.41 7.13 -0.52
CA PHE A 17 -3.70 5.72 -0.22
C PHE A 17 -3.84 4.87 -1.48
N VAL A 18 -4.61 5.34 -2.48
CA VAL A 18 -4.76 4.64 -3.76
C VAL A 18 -3.44 4.59 -4.53
N HIS A 19 -2.68 5.69 -4.54
CA HIS A 19 -1.37 5.75 -5.17
C HIS A 19 -0.40 4.74 -4.55
N THR A 20 -0.28 4.70 -3.22
CA THR A 20 0.54 3.72 -2.50
C THR A 20 0.21 2.28 -2.90
N LEU A 21 -1.07 1.95 -3.06
CA LEU A 21 -1.45 0.62 -3.53
C LEU A 21 -1.03 0.37 -4.99
N ASN A 22 -1.01 1.40 -5.84
CA ASN A 22 -0.58 1.28 -7.23
C ASN A 22 0.94 1.08 -7.38
N GLU A 23 1.74 1.54 -6.41
CA GLU A 23 3.19 1.29 -6.37
C GLU A 23 3.53 -0.17 -6.03
N CYS A 24 2.57 -0.95 -5.53
CA CYS A 24 2.80 -2.32 -5.11
C CYS A 24 1.78 -3.28 -5.74
N GLY A 25 2.25 -4.31 -6.45
CA GLY A 25 1.35 -5.29 -7.05
C GLY A 25 2.06 -6.28 -7.95
N LYS A 26 1.34 -7.29 -8.41
CA LYS A 26 1.90 -8.38 -9.23
C LYS A 26 2.41 -7.92 -10.59
N PHE A 27 2.07 -6.71 -11.05
CA PHE A 27 2.66 -6.16 -12.27
C PHE A 27 4.19 -6.13 -12.18
N LEU A 28 4.76 -5.90 -10.98
CA LEU A 28 6.20 -5.86 -10.74
C LEU A 28 6.94 -7.17 -11.01
N LEU A 29 6.21 -8.30 -11.08
CA LEU A 29 6.82 -9.61 -11.39
C LEU A 29 7.40 -9.70 -12.80
N LEU A 30 6.98 -8.79 -13.69
CA LEU A 30 7.41 -8.74 -15.09
C LEU A 30 8.19 -7.47 -15.41
N GLU A 31 8.44 -6.63 -14.42
CA GLU A 31 9.13 -5.34 -14.58
C GLU A 31 10.66 -5.48 -14.44
N THR A 32 11.37 -4.42 -14.85
CA THR A 32 12.82 -4.33 -14.71
C THR A 32 13.25 -4.06 -13.27
N ASP A 33 14.50 -4.38 -12.94
CA ASP A 33 15.09 -4.07 -11.65
C ASP A 33 14.99 -2.58 -11.29
N GLU A 34 15.18 -1.68 -12.27
CA GLU A 34 15.06 -0.22 -12.08
C GLU A 34 13.62 0.18 -11.72
N THR A 35 12.63 -0.36 -12.46
CA THR A 35 11.22 -0.11 -12.19
C THR A 35 10.81 -0.64 -10.82
N ILE A 36 11.25 -1.84 -10.45
CA ILE A 36 10.98 -2.41 -9.12
C ILE A 36 11.61 -1.56 -8.02
N ALA A 37 12.85 -1.12 -8.22
CA ALA A 37 13.55 -0.33 -7.22
C ALA A 37 12.84 1.00 -6.96
N TYR A 38 12.42 1.69 -8.02
CA TYR A 38 11.62 2.91 -7.92
C TYR A 38 10.32 2.67 -7.15
N HIS A 39 9.49 1.73 -7.62
CA HIS A 39 8.18 1.48 -7.03
C HIS A 39 8.25 0.99 -5.57
N ILE A 40 9.15 0.07 -5.25
CA ILE A 40 9.17 -0.57 -3.93
C ILE A 40 10.08 0.17 -2.94
N PHE A 41 11.31 0.46 -3.35
CA PHE A 41 12.34 0.94 -2.43
C PHE A 41 12.41 2.47 -2.34
N GLU A 42 11.81 3.20 -3.28
CA GLU A 42 11.72 4.66 -3.22
C GLU A 42 10.31 5.13 -2.83
N GLU A 43 9.28 4.65 -3.53
CA GLU A 43 7.89 5.10 -3.29
C GLU A 43 7.23 4.27 -2.16
N PHE A 44 6.99 2.98 -2.36
CA PHE A 44 6.14 2.17 -1.47
C PHE A 44 6.63 2.10 -0.02
N ASP A 45 7.95 2.06 0.24
CA ASP A 45 8.46 1.91 1.62
C ASP A 45 8.00 3.02 2.57
N ILE A 46 8.15 4.27 2.16
CA ILE A 46 7.71 5.41 2.98
C ILE A 46 6.18 5.52 2.97
N ASP A 47 5.57 5.30 1.82
CA ASP A 47 4.14 5.48 1.60
C ASP A 47 3.29 4.44 2.33
N ALA A 48 3.72 3.18 2.38
CA ALA A 48 3.04 2.12 3.12
C ALA A 48 2.88 2.49 4.61
N ARG A 49 3.86 3.18 5.19
CA ARG A 49 3.82 3.60 6.61
C ARG A 49 2.98 4.85 6.81
N CYS A 50 3.09 5.81 5.88
CA CYS A 50 2.43 7.10 5.99
C CYS A 50 0.94 7.03 5.63
N ASN A 51 0.62 6.33 4.54
CA ASN A 51 -0.70 6.39 3.92
C ASN A 51 -1.61 5.23 4.36
N LEU A 52 -1.06 4.07 4.73
CA LEU A 52 -1.82 2.94 5.30
C LEU A 52 -1.89 2.99 6.84
N CYS A 53 -1.71 4.16 7.45
CA CYS A 53 -1.77 4.34 8.90
C CYS A 53 -3.21 4.25 9.43
N ASP A 54 -3.37 3.86 10.70
CA ASP A 54 -4.69 3.63 11.31
C ASP A 54 -5.55 4.90 11.33
N GLU A 55 -4.93 6.07 11.46
CA GLU A 55 -5.63 7.37 11.40
C GLU A 55 -6.31 7.57 10.03
N ASN A 56 -5.56 7.41 8.93
CA ASN A 56 -6.10 7.57 7.59
C ASN A 56 -7.17 6.52 7.29
N LEU A 57 -6.90 5.25 7.63
CA LEU A 57 -7.84 4.17 7.38
C LEU A 57 -9.14 4.32 8.19
N SER A 58 -9.08 4.91 9.39
CA SER A 58 -10.28 5.21 10.18
C SER A 58 -11.11 6.31 9.53
N ILE A 59 -10.46 7.37 9.04
CA ILE A 59 -11.13 8.46 8.30
C ILE A 59 -11.86 7.88 7.07
N PHE A 60 -11.21 7.02 6.28
CA PHE A 60 -11.82 6.49 5.06
C PHE A 60 -13.01 5.57 5.36
N LEU A 61 -12.98 4.83 6.47
CA LEU A 61 -14.09 4.01 6.92
C LEU A 61 -15.28 4.88 7.38
N GLU A 62 -15.02 5.92 8.17
CA GLU A 62 -16.05 6.87 8.63
C GLU A 62 -16.74 7.61 7.48
N GLU A 63 -15.99 7.89 6.41
CA GLU A 63 -16.49 8.52 5.18
C GLU A 63 -17.14 7.52 4.20
N TYR A 64 -17.16 6.23 4.54
CA TYR A 64 -17.65 5.14 3.68
C TYR A 64 -16.92 5.02 2.33
N TRP A 65 -15.66 5.47 2.25
CA TRP A 65 -14.82 5.31 1.04
C TRP A 65 -14.19 3.93 0.95
N ILE A 66 -14.03 3.26 2.09
CA ILE A 66 -13.63 1.86 2.19
C ILE A 66 -14.58 1.14 3.16
N ASP A 67 -14.66 -0.18 3.04
CA ASP A 67 -15.36 -1.02 4.02
C ASP A 67 -14.39 -1.56 5.09
N GLU A 68 -14.93 -2.21 6.13
CA GLU A 68 -14.12 -2.80 7.19
C GLU A 68 -13.15 -3.88 6.69
N LYS A 69 -13.49 -4.57 5.59
CA LYS A 69 -12.62 -5.60 5.04
C LYS A 69 -11.39 -4.96 4.41
N ILE A 70 -11.58 -3.91 3.61
CA ILE A 70 -10.50 -3.13 3.00
C ILE A 70 -9.63 -2.50 4.10
N GLN A 71 -10.23 -1.96 5.17
CA GLN A 71 -9.48 -1.43 6.30
C GLN A 71 -8.57 -2.51 6.91
N ARG A 72 -9.11 -3.69 7.24
CA ARG A 72 -8.33 -4.80 7.81
C ARG A 72 -7.24 -5.30 6.86
N ASP A 73 -7.57 -5.46 5.58
CA ASP A 73 -6.61 -5.90 4.55
C ASP A 73 -5.46 -4.88 4.41
N ALA A 74 -5.75 -3.57 4.45
CA ALA A 74 -4.73 -2.51 4.36
C ALA A 74 -3.82 -2.44 5.59
N VAL A 75 -4.38 -2.62 6.80
CA VAL A 75 -3.56 -2.78 8.03
C VAL A 75 -2.65 -3.98 7.89
N ARG A 76 -3.18 -5.12 7.45
CA ARG A 76 -2.40 -6.35 7.24
C ARG A 76 -1.30 -6.15 6.20
N LEU A 77 -1.56 -5.43 5.10
CA LEU A 77 -0.56 -5.12 4.07
C LEU A 77 0.62 -4.36 4.67
N ARG A 78 0.33 -3.29 5.43
CA ARG A 78 1.35 -2.52 6.15
C ARG A 78 2.16 -3.40 7.11
N GLU A 79 1.48 -4.25 7.88
CA GLU A 79 2.13 -5.13 8.86
C GLU A 79 3.02 -6.19 8.22
N LEU A 80 2.55 -6.85 7.16
CA LEU A 80 3.34 -7.80 6.38
C LEU A 80 4.60 -7.14 5.83
N PHE A 81 4.44 -5.97 5.19
CA PHE A 81 5.56 -5.21 4.66
C PHE A 81 6.57 -4.82 5.75
N CYS A 82 6.11 -4.22 6.85
CA CYS A 82 7.00 -3.80 7.95
C CYS A 82 7.66 -4.99 8.69
N THR A 83 7.04 -6.17 8.65
CA THR A 83 7.60 -7.39 9.25
C THR A 83 8.65 -7.99 8.33
N MET A 84 8.38 -8.05 7.03
CA MET A 84 9.33 -8.51 6.02
C MET A 84 10.56 -7.60 6.00
N GLU A 85 10.39 -6.28 5.93
CA GLU A 85 11.49 -5.30 5.88
C GLU A 85 12.41 -5.37 7.11
N ARG A 86 11.86 -5.53 8.31
CA ARG A 86 12.67 -5.60 9.55
C ARG A 86 13.18 -6.99 9.89
N GLY A 87 12.42 -8.02 9.54
CA GLY A 87 12.68 -9.42 9.91
C GLY A 87 13.56 -10.16 8.92
N HIS A 88 13.59 -9.71 7.66
CA HIS A 88 14.20 -10.41 6.54
C HIS A 88 15.03 -9.48 5.64
N PRO A 89 16.16 -8.93 6.15
CA PRO A 89 17.00 -8.03 5.36
C PRO A 89 17.54 -8.68 4.07
N GLU A 90 17.65 -10.00 4.03
CA GLU A 90 18.02 -10.77 2.83
C GLU A 90 16.96 -10.71 1.71
N LEU A 91 15.72 -10.37 2.03
CA LEU A 91 14.64 -10.20 1.06
C LEU A 91 14.53 -8.77 0.53
N TRP A 92 15.38 -7.85 0.98
CA TRP A 92 15.38 -6.46 0.54
C TRP A 92 16.18 -6.26 -0.76
N ASN A 93 15.72 -6.90 -1.84
CA ASN A 93 16.30 -6.78 -3.18
C ASN A 93 15.27 -7.13 -4.26
N VAL A 94 15.51 -6.63 -5.48
CA VAL A 94 14.61 -6.81 -6.64
C VAL A 94 14.31 -8.28 -6.98
N ASN A 95 15.30 -9.16 -6.87
CA ASN A 95 15.11 -10.58 -7.15
C ASN A 95 14.16 -11.24 -6.13
N ALA A 96 14.26 -10.87 -4.86
CA ALA A 96 13.34 -11.33 -3.82
C ALA A 96 11.92 -10.80 -4.04
N VAL A 97 11.74 -9.54 -4.47
CA VAL A 97 10.41 -9.00 -4.82
C VAL A 97 9.68 -9.89 -5.84
N GLN A 98 10.41 -10.44 -6.81
CA GLN A 98 9.83 -11.26 -7.87
C GLN A 98 9.61 -12.74 -7.50
N THR A 99 10.32 -13.26 -6.50
CA THR A 99 10.42 -14.72 -6.27
C THR A 99 10.08 -15.16 -4.86
N ALA A 100 10.25 -14.31 -3.86
CA ALA A 100 10.08 -14.66 -2.46
C ALA A 100 8.59 -14.75 -2.09
N PRO A 101 8.13 -15.83 -1.43
CA PRO A 101 6.75 -15.98 -1.01
C PRO A 101 6.20 -14.80 -0.20
N GLU A 102 7.03 -14.19 0.65
CA GLU A 102 6.69 -13.04 1.48
C GLU A 102 6.30 -11.83 0.62
N TRP A 103 7.10 -11.55 -0.41
CA TRP A 103 6.78 -10.50 -1.37
C TRP A 103 5.56 -10.85 -2.20
N LEU A 104 5.43 -12.09 -2.68
CA LEU A 104 4.27 -12.51 -3.45
C LEU A 104 2.95 -12.34 -2.67
N GLU A 105 2.96 -12.57 -1.35
CA GLU A 105 1.82 -12.29 -0.47
C GLU A 105 1.51 -10.79 -0.40
N ILE A 106 2.52 -9.94 -0.18
CA ILE A 106 2.38 -8.48 -0.14
C ILE A 106 1.81 -7.94 -1.46
N LEU A 107 2.40 -8.34 -2.59
CA LEU A 107 1.98 -7.92 -3.93
C LEU A 107 0.52 -8.36 -4.22
N GLN A 108 0.19 -9.61 -3.89
CA GLN A 108 -1.17 -10.14 -4.07
C GLN A 108 -2.18 -9.37 -3.22
N LEU A 109 -1.86 -9.10 -1.94
CA LEU A 109 -2.77 -8.42 -1.04
C LEU A 109 -3.03 -6.97 -1.50
N SER A 110 -2.01 -6.28 -2.02
CA SER A 110 -2.18 -4.95 -2.61
C SER A 110 -3.17 -4.98 -3.79
N ASP A 111 -3.02 -5.94 -4.71
CA ASP A 111 -3.95 -6.11 -5.84
C ASP A 111 -5.37 -6.47 -5.40
N GLU A 112 -5.52 -7.31 -4.37
CA GLU A 112 -6.80 -7.66 -3.78
C GLU A 112 -7.50 -6.47 -3.12
N ILE A 113 -6.76 -5.53 -2.55
CA ILE A 113 -7.35 -4.30 -2.00
C ILE A 113 -7.78 -3.40 -3.17
N LYS A 114 -6.89 -3.13 -4.13
CA LYS A 114 -7.18 -2.28 -5.30
C LYS A 114 -8.42 -2.73 -6.06
N SER A 115 -8.53 -4.03 -6.33
CA SER A 115 -9.68 -4.59 -7.06
C SER A 115 -11.04 -4.35 -6.40
N LYS A 116 -11.07 -4.05 -5.09
CA LYS A 116 -12.30 -3.75 -4.34
C LYS A 116 -12.60 -2.25 -4.21
N LEU A 117 -11.64 -1.37 -4.54
CA LEU A 117 -11.82 0.09 -4.46
C LEU A 117 -12.56 0.67 -5.67
N PHE A 118 -12.58 -0.05 -6.80
CA PHE A 118 -13.14 0.40 -8.08
C PHE A 118 -14.52 -0.20 -8.42
N THR A 119 -15.30 -0.59 -7.41
CA THR A 119 -16.68 -1.11 -7.57
C THR A 119 -17.75 -0.08 -7.29
#